data_AF-A0AAU1W4B5-F1
#
_entry.id   AF-A0AAU1W4B5-F1
#
_cell.length_a   1.000
_cell.length_b   1.000
_cell.length_c   1.000
_cell.angle_alpha   90.00
_cell.angle_beta   90.00
_cell.angle_gamma   90.00
#
_symmetry.space_group_name_H-M   'P 1'
#
loop_
_entity.id
_entity.type
_entity.pdbx_description
1 polymer ?
#
loop_
_entity_poly.entity_id
_entity_poly.type
_entity_poly.pdbx_seq_one_letter_code
_entity_poly.pdbx_strand_id
1 'polypeptide(L)'
;MVTLDTVLYELLTHILRADLLHWPGGHRELHVLDTWHAQLPVTYSRTKPVLTLTDAHIVASHHREPRRVPTVGQEEFDEAVRQGICTHDDVRTVIQLALATEEVRDSVLTFVRTTMRSLIVDEVFDANTLDLDLIDIAARAGIAITLVGDPWQALYAFRGARPELIPELIGRHAFTQCDLTASFRWRSAGQEALARQLRSGESTIVDPGLATEVDVVLARDWKTLWDTDPHVLPMALKSASGQFQEAACTLLLNEMTRRAFGTDAVFLHEATTTLGIADDHALNELRPELQNVLDLLAGGTEIDNARICLNKTIAAATGLTAPRKHRTHLERLEKLRARLRVPQGKLVPGLTCHQAKGREWDTVGVRLTEVDGAQLLAGLRADHEHHRAIYVALTRARARTVAL
;
A
#
# COMPACT_ATOMS: atom_id res chain seq x y z
N MET A 1 12.70 -17.95 0.84
CA MET A 1 12.24 -16.65 1.36
C MET A 1 10.74 -16.78 1.54
N VAL A 2 10.27 -16.68 2.78
CA VAL A 2 8.85 -16.77 3.15
C VAL A 2 8.45 -15.43 3.75
N THR A 3 7.17 -15.07 3.71
CA THR A 3 6.70 -13.86 4.37
C THR A 3 6.58 -14.09 5.88
N LEU A 4 6.60 -13.02 6.67
CA LEU A 4 6.33 -13.11 8.11
C LEU A 4 4.91 -13.65 8.37
N ASP A 5 3.94 -13.35 7.51
CA ASP A 5 2.59 -13.90 7.63
C ASP A 5 2.55 -15.43 7.46
N THR A 6 3.40 -16.00 6.61
CA THR A 6 3.56 -17.46 6.53
C THR A 6 4.07 -18.03 7.85
N VAL A 7 5.08 -17.40 8.47
CA VAL A 7 5.61 -17.84 9.76
C VAL A 7 4.55 -17.73 10.86
N LEU A 8 3.79 -16.63 10.91
CA LEU A 8 2.71 -16.44 11.88
C LEU A 8 1.60 -17.49 11.71
N TYR A 9 1.28 -17.88 10.47
CA TYR A 9 0.33 -18.96 10.22
C TYR A 9 0.86 -20.32 10.68
N GLU A 10 2.14 -20.63 10.46
CA GLU A 10 2.77 -21.85 10.99
C GLU A 10 2.75 -21.88 12.52
N LEU A 11 3.00 -20.73 13.17
CA LEU A 11 2.89 -20.59 14.62
C LEU A 11 1.46 -20.82 15.11
N LEU A 12 0.45 -20.25 14.45
CA LEU A 12 -0.94 -20.47 14.81
C LEU A 12 -1.31 -21.96 14.68
N THR A 13 -0.89 -22.59 13.60
CA THR A 13 -1.09 -24.02 13.36
C THR A 13 -0.45 -24.87 14.45
N HIS A 14 0.77 -24.52 14.88
CA HIS A 14 1.44 -25.18 16.01
C HIS A 14 0.65 -25.02 17.31
N ILE A 15 0.23 -23.80 17.64
CA ILE A 15 -0.53 -23.50 18.86
C ILE A 15 -1.86 -24.27 18.90
N LEU A 16 -2.58 -24.33 17.77
CA LEU A 16 -3.83 -25.09 17.64
C LEU A 16 -3.61 -26.61 17.76
N ARG A 17 -2.51 -27.14 17.21
CA ARG A 17 -2.16 -28.57 17.31
C ARG A 17 -1.67 -28.96 18.71
N ALA A 18 -1.06 -28.03 19.43
CA ALA A 18 -0.64 -28.19 20.82
C ALA A 18 -1.81 -28.05 21.82
N ASP A 19 -3.05 -27.81 21.34
CA ASP A 19 -4.26 -27.64 22.16
C ASP A 19 -4.18 -26.43 23.12
N LEU A 20 -3.34 -25.44 22.79
CA LEU A 20 -3.17 -24.21 23.57
C LEU A 20 -4.18 -23.13 23.19
N LEU A 21 -4.73 -23.21 21.97
CA LEU A 21 -5.87 -22.43 21.52
C LEU A 21 -6.85 -23.33 20.78
N HIS A 22 -8.12 -22.94 20.81
CA HIS A 22 -9.20 -23.65 20.16
C HIS A 22 -9.90 -22.75 19.15
N TRP A 23 -9.80 -23.10 17.88
CA TRP A 23 -10.53 -22.43 16.81
C TRP A 23 -12.01 -22.85 16.81
N PRO A 24 -12.97 -21.94 16.52
CA PRO A 24 -14.38 -22.30 16.36
C PRO A 24 -14.59 -23.47 15.41
N GLY A 25 -15.35 -24.48 15.82
CA GLY A 25 -15.53 -25.69 15.01
C GLY A 25 -14.42 -26.75 15.15
N GLY A 26 -13.39 -26.51 15.98
CA GLY A 26 -12.34 -27.49 16.28
C GLY A 26 -11.27 -27.62 15.20
N HIS A 27 -11.17 -26.64 14.30
CA HIS A 27 -10.18 -26.64 13.22
C HIS A 27 -8.75 -26.48 13.76
N ARG A 28 -7.82 -27.25 13.18
CA ARG A 28 -6.37 -27.18 13.48
C ARG A 28 -5.53 -26.74 12.28
N GLU A 29 -6.15 -26.66 11.11
CA GLU A 29 -5.62 -26.12 9.87
C GLU A 29 -6.70 -25.20 9.30
N LEU A 30 -6.29 -24.03 8.82
CA LEU A 30 -7.21 -22.98 8.39
C LEU A 30 -6.98 -22.63 6.92
N HIS A 31 -8.04 -22.23 6.25
CA HIS A 31 -7.98 -21.66 4.91
C HIS A 31 -7.81 -20.14 5.03
N VAL A 32 -6.61 -19.64 4.73
CA VAL A 32 -6.26 -18.22 4.87
C VAL A 32 -6.49 -17.49 3.55
N LEU A 33 -7.28 -16.43 3.61
CA LEU A 33 -7.59 -15.53 2.50
C LEU A 33 -6.74 -14.26 2.56
N ASP A 34 -6.54 -13.63 1.40
CA ASP A 34 -5.95 -12.28 1.35
C ASP A 34 -6.88 -11.23 1.96
N THR A 35 -8.18 -11.34 1.69
CA THR A 35 -9.20 -10.45 2.24
C THR A 35 -10.55 -11.14 2.28
N TRP A 36 -11.37 -10.78 3.27
CA TRP A 36 -12.74 -11.24 3.36
C TRP A 36 -13.59 -10.86 2.15
N HIS A 37 -13.27 -9.74 1.49
CA HIS A 37 -13.98 -9.26 0.30
C HIS A 37 -13.85 -10.19 -0.92
N ALA A 38 -12.90 -11.13 -0.90
CA ALA A 38 -12.74 -12.12 -1.95
C ALA A 38 -13.85 -13.17 -1.95
N GLN A 39 -14.52 -13.38 -0.82
CA GLN A 39 -15.54 -14.43 -0.65
C GLN A 39 -16.88 -13.91 -0.11
N LEU A 40 -16.85 -12.84 0.67
CA LEU A 40 -18.02 -12.33 1.36
C LEU A 40 -18.42 -10.95 0.81
N PRO A 41 -19.74 -10.68 0.71
CA PRO A 41 -20.23 -9.41 0.19
C PRO A 41 -19.82 -8.24 1.08
N VAL A 42 -19.38 -7.15 0.45
CA VAL A 42 -18.97 -5.94 1.15
C VAL A 42 -20.19 -5.09 1.50
N THR A 43 -20.31 -4.73 2.78
CA THR A 43 -21.31 -3.78 3.28
C THR A 43 -20.61 -2.60 3.95
N TYR A 44 -21.33 -1.49 4.17
CA TYR A 44 -20.81 -0.35 4.94
C TYR A 44 -21.45 -0.33 6.31
N SER A 45 -20.66 -0.51 7.37
CA SER A 45 -21.15 -0.49 8.75
C SER A 45 -20.24 0.33 9.67
N ARG A 46 -20.77 0.74 10.82
CA ARG A 46 -19.98 1.26 11.95
C ARG A 46 -19.49 0.14 12.87
N THR A 47 -19.80 -1.11 12.55
CA THR A 47 -19.34 -2.29 13.27
C THR A 47 -18.57 -3.16 12.29
N LYS A 48 -17.38 -3.59 12.70
CA LYS A 48 -16.52 -4.48 11.93
C LYS A 48 -16.36 -5.79 12.71
N PRO A 49 -16.62 -6.97 12.12
CA PRO A 49 -16.35 -8.23 12.76
C PRO A 49 -14.83 -8.39 12.97
N VAL A 50 -14.46 -8.98 14.11
CA VAL A 50 -13.06 -9.22 14.52
C VAL A 50 -12.97 -10.52 15.29
N LEU A 51 -11.78 -11.13 15.34
CA LEU A 51 -11.51 -12.23 16.27
C LEU A 51 -10.97 -11.68 17.60
N THR A 52 -11.43 -12.29 18.69
CA THR A 52 -10.93 -12.09 20.05
C THR A 52 -10.59 -13.43 20.69
N LEU A 53 -9.94 -13.39 21.85
CA LEU A 53 -9.76 -14.55 22.73
C LEU A 53 -10.63 -14.41 23.98
N THR A 54 -11.30 -15.50 24.34
CA THR A 54 -11.94 -15.71 25.65
C THR A 54 -11.32 -16.98 26.23
N ASP A 55 -10.49 -16.83 27.25
CA ASP A 55 -9.60 -17.89 27.74
C ASP A 55 -8.74 -18.45 26.58
N ALA A 56 -8.80 -19.77 26.34
CA ALA A 56 -8.11 -20.44 25.23
C ALA A 56 -8.98 -20.56 23.96
N HIS A 57 -10.16 -19.94 23.91
CA HIS A 57 -11.07 -20.04 22.77
C HIS A 57 -11.01 -18.78 21.91
N ILE A 58 -10.82 -18.98 20.61
CA ILE A 58 -10.95 -17.91 19.62
C ILE A 58 -12.45 -17.70 19.37
N VAL A 59 -12.91 -16.46 19.45
CA VAL A 59 -14.32 -16.11 19.34
C VAL A 59 -14.49 -14.96 18.36
N ALA A 60 -15.50 -15.06 17.49
CA ALA A 60 -15.91 -13.96 16.64
C ALA A 60 -16.66 -12.90 17.47
N SER A 61 -16.28 -11.64 17.28
CA SER A 61 -16.86 -10.49 17.96
C SER A 61 -16.97 -9.33 16.97
N HIS A 62 -17.26 -8.13 17.47
CA HIS A 62 -17.31 -6.91 16.68
C HIS A 62 -16.64 -5.74 17.37
N HIS A 63 -15.98 -4.92 16.58
CA HIS A 63 -15.42 -3.63 16.99
C HIS A 63 -16.23 -2.48 16.41
N ARG A 64 -16.42 -1.40 17.18
CA ARG A 64 -17.15 -0.21 16.72
C ARG A 64 -16.19 0.82 16.15
N GLU A 65 -16.41 1.18 14.89
CA GLU A 65 -15.66 2.19 14.17
C GLU A 65 -16.30 3.59 14.32
N PRO A 66 -15.49 4.67 14.39
CA PRO A 66 -16.00 6.03 14.51
C PRO A 66 -16.75 6.49 13.24
N ARG A 67 -16.44 5.91 12.09
CA ARG A 67 -17.09 6.16 10.79
C ARG A 67 -17.54 4.86 10.15
N ARG A 68 -18.46 4.95 9.18
CA ARG A 68 -18.80 3.76 8.37
C ARG A 68 -17.59 3.36 7.54
N VAL A 69 -17.22 2.09 7.60
CA VAL A 69 -16.14 1.49 6.83
C VAL A 69 -16.69 0.34 5.99
N PRO A 70 -16.06 0.02 4.84
CA PRO A 70 -16.33 -1.24 4.16
C PRO A 70 -15.96 -2.41 5.08
N THR A 71 -16.86 -3.38 5.20
CA THR A 71 -16.76 -4.55 6.08
C THR A 71 -17.59 -5.70 5.51
N VAL A 72 -17.47 -6.89 6.08
CA VAL A 72 -18.39 -8.00 5.82
C VAL A 72 -19.47 -8.08 6.91
N GLY A 73 -20.55 -8.81 6.62
CA GLY A 73 -21.62 -9.05 7.60
C GLY A 73 -21.16 -9.95 8.74
N GLN A 74 -21.72 -9.74 9.93
CA GLN A 74 -21.31 -10.49 11.13
C GLN A 74 -21.68 -11.96 11.04
N GLU A 75 -22.88 -12.28 10.57
CA GLU A 75 -23.37 -13.67 10.49
C GLU A 75 -22.54 -14.49 9.49
N GLU A 76 -22.23 -13.91 8.33
CA GLU A 76 -21.38 -14.54 7.33
C GLU A 76 -19.94 -14.71 7.80
N PHE A 77 -19.40 -13.73 8.54
CA PHE A 77 -18.09 -13.84 9.16
C PHE A 77 -18.06 -14.95 10.22
N ASP A 78 -19.04 -14.99 11.11
CA ASP A 78 -19.14 -16.00 12.18
C ASP A 78 -19.25 -17.41 11.58
N GLU A 79 -20.01 -17.57 10.50
CA GLU A 79 -20.11 -18.82 9.74
C GLU A 79 -18.77 -19.22 9.13
N ALA A 80 -18.13 -18.32 8.39
CA ALA A 80 -16.86 -18.60 7.71
C ALA A 80 -15.76 -18.97 8.71
N VAL A 81 -15.66 -18.25 9.83
CA VAL A 81 -14.72 -18.54 10.92
C VAL A 81 -14.99 -19.94 11.49
N ARG A 82 -16.24 -20.33 11.71
CA ARG A 82 -16.59 -21.68 12.21
C ARG A 82 -16.25 -22.81 11.24
N GLN A 83 -16.10 -22.49 9.95
CA GLN A 83 -15.66 -23.41 8.90
C GLN A 83 -14.12 -23.44 8.74
N GLY A 84 -13.37 -22.74 9.60
CA GLY A 84 -11.92 -22.68 9.54
C GLY A 84 -11.37 -21.70 8.50
N ILE A 85 -12.16 -20.73 8.05
CA ILE A 85 -11.73 -19.68 7.12
C ILE A 85 -11.31 -18.44 7.91
N CYS A 86 -10.23 -17.79 7.51
CA CYS A 86 -9.76 -16.54 8.10
C CYS A 86 -8.94 -15.71 7.10
N THR A 87 -8.55 -14.50 7.48
CA THR A 87 -7.57 -13.70 6.72
C THR A 87 -6.22 -13.65 7.42
N HIS A 88 -5.18 -13.18 6.72
CA HIS A 88 -3.89 -12.90 7.34
C HIS A 88 -4.00 -11.93 8.52
N ASP A 89 -4.85 -10.89 8.41
CA ASP A 89 -5.10 -9.94 9.51
C ASP A 89 -5.71 -10.64 10.75
N ASP A 90 -6.58 -11.62 10.53
CA ASP A 90 -7.17 -12.42 11.62
C ASP A 90 -6.11 -13.30 12.31
N VAL A 91 -5.24 -13.94 11.53
CA VAL A 91 -4.10 -14.72 12.06
C VAL A 91 -3.21 -13.83 12.93
N ARG A 92 -2.85 -12.65 12.43
CA ARG A 92 -2.04 -11.67 13.18
C ARG A 92 -2.71 -11.26 14.48
N THR A 93 -4.01 -10.96 14.42
CA THR A 93 -4.81 -10.57 15.59
C THR A 93 -4.83 -11.68 16.64
N VAL A 94 -5.10 -12.92 16.23
CA VAL A 94 -5.14 -14.07 17.15
C VAL A 94 -3.78 -14.34 17.77
N ILE A 95 -2.69 -14.34 16.99
CA ILE A 95 -1.34 -14.53 17.55
C ILE A 95 -0.99 -13.42 18.53
N GLN A 96 -1.26 -12.16 18.19
CA GLN A 96 -0.98 -11.04 19.08
C GLN A 96 -1.70 -11.17 20.43
N LEU A 97 -2.96 -11.59 20.43
CA LEU A 97 -3.71 -11.86 21.65
C LEU A 97 -3.15 -13.08 22.41
N ALA A 98 -2.80 -14.15 21.70
CA ALA A 98 -2.34 -15.40 22.29
C ALA A 98 -0.98 -15.26 22.99
N LEU A 99 -0.09 -14.41 22.44
CA LEU A 99 1.21 -14.11 23.03
C LEU A 99 1.13 -13.36 24.37
N ALA A 100 -0.06 -12.93 24.81
CA ALA A 100 -0.25 -12.38 26.16
C ALA A 100 -0.09 -13.45 27.26
N THR A 101 -0.27 -14.73 26.93
CA THR A 101 -0.16 -15.84 27.89
C THR A 101 1.26 -16.43 27.90
N GLU A 102 1.81 -16.68 29.09
CA GLU A 102 3.15 -17.26 29.24
C GLU A 102 3.29 -18.65 28.62
N GLU A 103 2.30 -19.52 28.84
CA GLU A 103 2.28 -20.87 28.27
C GLU A 103 2.38 -20.89 26.73
N VAL A 104 1.67 -19.99 26.05
CA VAL A 104 1.74 -19.85 24.59
C VAL A 104 3.12 -19.35 24.18
N ARG A 105 3.68 -18.35 24.88
CA ARG A 105 5.02 -17.82 24.58
C ARG A 105 6.10 -18.90 24.70
N ASP A 106 6.04 -19.75 25.73
CA ASP A 106 6.98 -20.84 25.93
C ASP A 106 6.88 -21.92 24.84
N SER A 107 5.66 -22.23 24.42
CA SER A 107 5.40 -23.16 23.31
C SER A 107 5.93 -22.62 21.98
N VAL A 108 5.67 -21.34 21.67
CA VAL A 108 6.18 -20.67 20.47
C VAL A 108 7.70 -20.60 20.50
N LEU A 109 8.32 -20.25 21.63
CA LEU A 109 9.77 -20.21 21.79
C LEU A 109 10.39 -21.59 21.52
N THR A 110 9.78 -22.65 22.05
CA THR A 110 10.21 -24.04 21.82
C THR A 110 10.07 -24.43 20.36
N PHE A 111 8.96 -24.08 19.72
CA PHE A 111 8.76 -24.31 18.29
C PHE A 111 9.85 -23.59 17.47
N VAL A 112 10.04 -22.28 17.66
CA VAL A 112 11.05 -21.51 16.94
C VAL A 112 12.45 -22.09 17.14
N ARG A 113 12.81 -22.47 18.37
CA ARG A 113 14.09 -23.11 18.68
C ARG A 113 14.31 -24.44 17.94
N THR A 114 13.24 -25.20 17.71
CA THR A 114 13.35 -26.55 17.14
C THR A 114 13.20 -26.58 15.62
N THR A 115 12.47 -25.63 15.04
CA THR A 115 12.17 -25.60 13.60
C THR A 115 13.03 -24.62 12.82
N MET A 116 13.58 -23.59 13.47
CA MET A 116 14.35 -22.54 12.82
C MET A 116 15.83 -22.65 13.18
N ARG A 117 16.71 -22.63 12.17
CA ARG A 117 18.16 -22.53 12.37
C ARG A 117 18.65 -21.09 12.45
N SER A 118 18.07 -20.24 11.61
CA SER A 118 18.43 -18.83 11.46
C SER A 118 17.24 -18.05 10.91
N LEU A 119 17.16 -16.77 11.26
CA LEU A 119 16.14 -15.83 10.77
C LEU A 119 16.83 -14.65 10.09
N ILE A 120 16.49 -14.41 8.82
CA ILE A 120 16.94 -13.22 8.09
C ILE A 120 15.70 -12.39 7.77
N VAL A 121 15.67 -11.16 8.28
CA VAL A 121 14.56 -10.23 8.07
C VAL A 121 15.06 -9.09 7.21
N ASP A 122 14.52 -8.99 6.00
CA ASP A 122 14.73 -7.84 5.12
C ASP A 122 13.70 -6.75 5.42
N GLU A 123 14.03 -5.49 5.09
CA GLU A 123 13.19 -4.31 5.35
C GLU A 123 12.67 -4.21 6.81
N VAL A 124 13.52 -4.49 7.80
CA VAL A 124 13.13 -4.53 9.23
C VAL A 124 12.45 -3.25 9.72
N PHE A 125 12.73 -2.09 9.09
CA PHE A 125 12.08 -0.80 9.42
C PHE A 125 10.61 -0.69 9.00
N ASP A 126 10.10 -1.65 8.22
CA ASP A 126 8.69 -1.76 7.88
C ASP A 126 7.93 -2.72 8.83
N ALA A 127 8.62 -3.37 9.76
CA ALA A 127 8.03 -4.29 10.73
C ALA A 127 7.08 -3.56 11.69
N ASN A 128 5.90 -4.15 11.94
CA ASN A 128 5.01 -3.69 13.01
C ASN A 128 5.36 -4.35 14.35
N THR A 129 4.63 -4.02 15.41
CA THR A 129 4.89 -4.54 16.77
C THR A 129 4.95 -6.07 16.81
N LEU A 130 4.00 -6.76 16.16
CA LEU A 130 3.95 -8.23 16.20
C LEU A 130 5.14 -8.87 15.48
N ASP A 131 5.58 -8.27 14.37
CA ASP A 131 6.77 -8.73 13.65
C ASP A 131 8.02 -8.60 14.54
N LEU A 132 8.14 -7.47 15.27
CA LEU A 132 9.24 -7.25 16.21
C LEU A 132 9.18 -8.19 17.42
N ASP A 133 7.98 -8.52 17.92
CA ASP A 133 7.79 -9.50 19.00
C ASP A 133 8.25 -10.89 18.56
N LEU A 134 7.95 -11.29 17.32
CA LEU A 134 8.44 -12.56 16.75
C LEU A 134 9.97 -12.58 16.65
N ILE A 135 10.59 -11.47 16.24
CA ILE A 135 12.06 -11.34 16.20
C ILE A 135 12.63 -11.44 17.63
N ASP A 136 11.99 -10.80 18.62
CA ASP A 136 12.40 -10.88 20.03
C ASP A 136 12.31 -12.32 20.56
N ILE A 137 11.25 -13.05 20.22
CA ILE A 137 11.10 -14.48 20.57
C ILE A 137 12.21 -15.32 19.92
N ALA A 138 12.49 -15.11 18.64
CA ALA A 138 13.56 -15.82 17.95
C ALA A 138 14.94 -15.55 18.59
N ALA A 139 15.18 -14.32 19.04
CA ALA A 139 16.42 -13.94 19.70
C ALA A 139 16.56 -14.66 21.05
N ARG A 140 15.48 -14.68 21.86
CA ARG A 140 15.41 -15.43 23.13
C ARG A 140 15.52 -16.95 22.94
N ALA A 141 15.04 -17.47 21.81
CA ALA A 141 15.19 -18.87 21.45
C ALA A 141 16.66 -19.25 21.17
N GLY A 142 17.56 -18.28 20.99
CA GLY A 142 18.97 -18.49 20.67
C GLY A 142 19.23 -18.70 19.18
N ILE A 143 18.30 -18.29 18.33
CA ILE A 143 18.42 -18.40 16.88
C ILE A 143 19.38 -17.34 16.35
N ALA A 144 20.17 -17.68 15.33
CA ALA A 144 21.01 -16.71 14.65
C ALA A 144 20.14 -15.75 13.81
N ILE A 145 20.17 -14.45 14.11
CA ILE A 145 19.33 -13.45 13.45
C ILE A 145 20.18 -12.46 12.65
N THR A 146 19.74 -12.14 11.43
CA THR A 146 20.24 -11.02 10.63
C THR A 146 19.09 -10.09 10.28
N LEU A 147 19.22 -8.82 10.65
CA LEU A 147 18.25 -7.78 10.33
C LEU A 147 18.85 -6.86 9.26
N VAL A 148 18.13 -6.64 8.17
CA VAL A 148 18.52 -5.77 7.06
C VAL A 148 17.46 -4.70 6.89
N GLY A 149 17.87 -3.46 6.69
CA GLY A 149 16.95 -2.36 6.40
C GLY A 149 17.62 -0.99 6.45
N ASP A 150 16.90 0.03 6.00
CA ASP A 150 17.34 1.43 6.00
C ASP A 150 16.30 2.30 6.73
N PRO A 151 16.66 2.95 7.86
CA PRO A 151 15.73 3.81 8.58
C PRO A 151 15.21 4.96 7.71
N TRP A 152 15.98 5.42 6.72
CA TRP A 152 15.56 6.49 5.81
C TRP A 152 14.47 6.08 4.82
N GLN A 153 14.19 4.78 4.70
CA GLN A 153 13.17 4.24 3.78
C GLN A 153 11.92 3.75 4.51
N ALA A 154 11.78 4.02 5.81
CA ALA A 154 10.63 3.60 6.62
C ALA A 154 9.37 4.45 6.34
N LEU A 155 8.53 4.04 5.39
CA LEU A 155 7.36 4.81 4.93
C LEU A 155 6.00 4.16 5.24
N TYR A 156 5.96 3.00 5.90
CA TYR A 156 4.71 2.25 6.10
C TYR A 156 4.10 2.40 7.50
N ALA A 157 4.30 3.56 8.16
CA ALA A 157 3.69 3.83 9.47
C ALA A 157 2.15 3.74 9.43
N PHE A 158 1.54 4.13 8.30
CA PHE A 158 0.09 3.98 8.07
C PHE A 158 -0.40 2.51 8.02
N ARG A 159 0.52 1.54 7.84
CA ARG A 159 0.26 0.09 7.94
C ARG A 159 0.67 -0.48 9.30
N GLY A 160 1.04 0.37 10.26
CA GLY A 160 1.44 -0.03 11.61
C GLY A 160 2.93 -0.31 11.79
N ALA A 161 3.78 -0.02 10.80
CA ALA A 161 5.24 -0.14 10.97
C ALA A 161 5.74 0.73 12.14
N ARG A 162 6.68 0.20 12.93
CA ARG A 162 7.21 0.82 14.17
C ARG A 162 8.73 0.97 14.14
N PRO A 163 9.30 1.74 13.19
CA PRO A 163 10.75 1.88 13.05
C PRO A 163 11.44 2.42 14.30
N GLU A 164 10.73 3.17 15.15
CA GLU A 164 11.23 3.73 16.41
C GLU A 164 11.53 2.68 17.48
N LEU A 165 10.99 1.45 17.36
CA LEU A 165 11.22 0.36 18.30
C LEU A 165 12.48 -0.47 18.00
N ILE A 166 13.05 -0.32 16.80
CA ILE A 166 14.19 -1.11 16.33
C ILE A 166 15.47 -0.84 17.13
N PRO A 167 15.83 0.42 17.47
CA PRO A 167 17.00 0.69 18.32
C PRO A 167 16.94 -0.03 19.67
N GLU A 168 15.75 -0.13 20.28
CA GLU A 168 15.55 -0.85 21.53
C GLU A 168 15.78 -2.37 21.35
N LEU A 169 15.23 -2.95 20.29
CA LEU A 169 15.42 -4.36 19.95
C LEU A 169 16.91 -4.69 19.73
N ILE A 170 17.62 -3.84 18.99
CA ILE A 170 19.06 -3.96 18.72
C ILE A 170 19.85 -3.95 20.05
N GLY A 171 19.57 -2.98 20.92
CA GLY A 171 20.23 -2.82 22.21
C GLY A 171 19.97 -3.98 23.18
N ARG A 172 18.73 -4.49 23.20
CA ARG A 172 18.31 -5.58 24.09
C ARG A 172 19.05 -6.90 23.83
N HIS A 173 19.30 -7.22 22.56
CA HIS A 173 19.92 -8.49 22.15
C HIS A 173 21.38 -8.35 21.69
N ALA A 174 21.99 -7.18 21.91
CA ALA A 174 23.39 -6.89 21.58
C ALA A 174 23.76 -7.23 20.12
N PHE A 175 22.88 -6.88 19.18
CA PHE A 175 23.16 -7.06 17.74
C PHE A 175 24.43 -6.31 17.34
N THR A 176 25.26 -6.93 16.49
CA THR A 176 26.40 -6.25 15.86
C THR A 176 25.88 -5.47 14.65
N GLN A 177 26.06 -4.15 14.67
CA GLN A 177 25.68 -3.28 13.54
C GLN A 177 26.79 -3.23 12.49
N CYS A 178 26.41 -3.41 11.22
CA CYS A 178 27.30 -3.33 10.08
C CYS A 178 26.75 -2.29 9.08
N ASP A 179 27.39 -1.12 9.00
CA ASP A 179 26.95 -0.05 8.11
C ASP A 179 27.47 -0.26 6.68
N LEU A 180 26.54 -0.40 5.73
CA LEU A 180 26.84 -0.48 4.30
C LEU A 180 26.70 0.91 3.67
N THR A 181 27.82 1.61 3.53
CA THR A 181 27.86 3.01 3.05
C THR A 181 28.06 3.12 1.54
N ALA A 182 28.63 2.10 0.90
CA ALA A 182 28.80 2.06 -0.55
C ALA A 182 27.48 1.68 -1.24
N SER A 183 27.16 2.41 -2.32
CA SER A 183 26.00 2.12 -3.17
C SER A 183 26.47 1.65 -4.55
N PHE A 184 25.90 0.55 -5.03
CA PHE A 184 26.09 0.05 -6.39
C PHE A 184 24.94 0.48 -7.34
N ARG A 185 23.99 1.27 -6.83
CA ARG A 185 22.79 1.70 -7.54
C ARG A 185 23.05 2.91 -8.44
N TRP A 186 23.84 3.85 -7.95
CA TRP A 186 24.04 5.14 -8.62
C TRP A 186 24.98 5.01 -9.81
N ARG A 187 24.57 5.58 -10.94
CA ARG A 187 25.27 5.60 -12.22
C ARG A 187 25.93 6.95 -12.52
N SER A 188 25.70 7.95 -11.68
CA SER A 188 26.34 9.27 -11.79
C SER A 188 26.85 9.76 -10.45
N ALA A 189 27.96 10.51 -10.48
CA ALA A 189 28.53 11.13 -9.30
C ALA A 189 27.59 12.18 -8.68
N GLY A 190 26.78 12.87 -9.49
CA GLY A 190 25.81 13.85 -9.03
C GLY A 190 24.69 13.21 -8.21
N GLN A 191 24.14 12.10 -8.68
CA GLN A 191 23.09 11.38 -7.96
C GLN A 191 23.61 10.73 -6.67
N GLU A 192 24.82 10.18 -6.70
CA GLU A 192 25.47 9.69 -5.48
C GLU A 192 25.70 10.82 -4.47
N ALA A 193 26.19 11.97 -4.93
CA ALA A 193 26.40 13.13 -4.07
C ALA A 193 25.11 13.63 -3.45
N LEU A 194 24.02 13.72 -4.23
CA LEU A 194 22.69 14.07 -3.74
C LEU A 194 22.25 13.11 -2.62
N ALA A 195 22.32 11.79 -2.83
CA ALA A 195 21.92 10.82 -1.83
C ALA A 195 22.74 10.94 -0.53
N ARG A 196 24.05 11.22 -0.65
CA ARG A 196 24.96 11.42 0.49
C ARG A 196 24.59 12.67 1.29
N GLN A 197 24.38 13.80 0.62
CA GLN A 197 24.00 15.09 1.23
C GLN A 197 22.67 14.97 1.97
N LEU A 198 21.67 14.34 1.35
CA LEU A 198 20.37 14.14 1.99
C LEU A 198 20.50 13.27 3.25
N ARG A 199 21.33 12.22 3.22
CA ARG A 199 21.55 11.31 4.35
C ARG A 199 22.36 11.96 5.48
N SER A 200 23.28 12.88 5.17
CA SER A 200 24.03 13.65 6.18
C SER A 200 23.22 14.84 6.76
N GLY A 201 22.00 15.06 6.27
CA GLY A 201 21.17 16.19 6.69
C GLY A 201 21.70 17.54 6.19
N GLU A 202 22.51 17.54 5.13
CA GLU A 202 23.02 18.76 4.53
C GLU A 202 21.91 19.52 3.78
N SER A 203 22.03 20.85 3.80
CA SER A 203 21.18 21.73 3.02
C SER A 203 21.32 21.41 1.54
N THR A 204 20.21 21.09 0.87
CA THR A 204 20.21 20.56 -0.49
C THR A 204 19.28 21.35 -1.39
N ILE A 205 19.75 21.67 -2.60
CA ILE A 205 18.96 22.22 -3.68
C ILE A 205 18.95 21.20 -4.82
N VAL A 206 17.77 20.97 -5.39
CA VAL A 206 17.59 20.04 -6.51
C VAL A 206 17.37 20.86 -7.78
N ASP A 207 18.15 20.57 -8.82
CA ASP A 207 18.07 21.31 -10.08
C ASP A 207 16.68 21.17 -10.72
N PRO A 208 16.13 22.26 -11.30
CA PRO A 208 14.86 22.19 -12.00
C PRO A 208 14.99 21.35 -13.29
N GLY A 209 13.90 20.71 -13.69
CA GLY A 209 13.82 19.94 -14.92
C GLY A 209 12.45 19.97 -15.58
N LEU A 210 12.32 19.26 -16.69
CA LEU A 210 11.05 19.15 -17.44
C LEU A 210 10.45 17.76 -17.24
N ALA A 211 9.12 17.70 -17.09
CA ALA A 211 8.39 16.44 -16.94
C ALA A 211 8.59 15.51 -18.15
N THR A 212 8.89 16.03 -19.34
CA THR A 212 9.11 15.24 -20.56
C THR A 212 10.51 14.62 -20.67
N GLU A 213 11.42 14.94 -19.75
CA GLU A 213 12.82 14.49 -19.76
C GLU A 213 13.11 13.43 -18.69
N VAL A 214 12.08 12.94 -17.99
CA VAL A 214 12.21 12.00 -16.88
C VAL A 214 11.41 10.72 -17.16
N ASP A 215 11.83 9.61 -16.55
CA ASP A 215 11.16 8.31 -16.73
C ASP A 215 9.90 8.19 -15.87
N VAL A 216 9.86 8.94 -14.75
CA VAL A 216 8.77 8.93 -13.78
C VAL A 216 8.73 10.26 -13.03
N VAL A 217 7.55 10.66 -12.58
CA VAL A 217 7.36 11.76 -11.63
C VAL A 217 6.89 11.24 -10.29
N LEU A 218 7.59 11.61 -9.23
CA LEU A 218 7.25 11.26 -7.85
C LEU A 218 6.73 12.47 -7.09
N ALA A 219 5.74 12.24 -6.23
CA ALA A 219 5.35 13.19 -5.19
C ALA A 219 4.85 12.46 -3.95
N ARG A 220 4.68 13.18 -2.84
CA ARG A 220 4.16 12.60 -1.60
C ARG A 220 2.72 12.10 -1.73
N ASP A 221 1.90 12.84 -2.46
CA ASP A 221 0.47 12.60 -2.57
C ASP A 221 -0.05 12.79 -4.00
N TRP A 222 -1.21 12.20 -4.26
CA TRP A 222 -1.87 12.26 -5.57
C TRP A 222 -2.25 13.67 -5.99
N LYS A 223 -2.68 14.53 -5.05
CA LYS A 223 -3.13 15.89 -5.37
C LYS A 223 -1.99 16.67 -6.02
N THR A 224 -0.81 16.59 -5.43
CA THR A 224 0.43 17.20 -5.92
C THR A 224 0.78 16.73 -7.34
N LEU A 225 0.66 15.43 -7.62
CA LEU A 225 0.86 14.88 -8.97
C LEU A 225 -0.19 15.38 -9.98
N TRP A 226 -1.46 15.45 -9.58
CA TRP A 226 -2.53 15.92 -10.47
C TRP A 226 -2.47 17.42 -10.78
N ASP A 227 -1.90 18.21 -9.88
CA ASP A 227 -1.72 19.66 -10.00
C ASP A 227 -0.37 20.02 -10.70
N THR A 228 0.32 19.03 -11.27
CA THR A 228 1.56 19.17 -12.07
C THR A 228 1.26 19.27 -13.58
N ASP A 229 2.32 19.46 -14.38
CA ASP A 229 2.31 19.45 -15.85
C ASP A 229 1.42 18.33 -16.44
N PRO A 230 0.60 18.62 -17.48
CA PRO A 230 -0.24 17.63 -18.14
C PRO A 230 0.48 16.41 -18.74
N HIS A 231 1.78 16.48 -18.99
CA HIS A 231 2.58 15.32 -19.40
C HIS A 231 2.65 14.26 -18.29
N VAL A 232 2.43 14.62 -17.03
CA VAL A 232 2.37 13.65 -15.93
C VAL A 232 0.98 13.04 -15.87
N LEU A 233 0.89 11.71 -16.04
CA LEU A 233 -0.32 10.93 -15.82
C LEU A 233 -0.19 10.15 -14.50
N PRO A 234 -0.83 10.60 -13.40
CA PRO A 234 -0.78 9.89 -12.14
C PRO A 234 -1.51 8.54 -12.22
N MET A 235 -0.97 7.51 -11.59
CA MET A 235 -1.53 6.15 -11.64
C MET A 235 -2.80 5.96 -10.80
N ALA A 236 -3.21 6.97 -10.03
CA ALA A 236 -4.48 6.98 -9.30
C ALA A 236 -5.04 8.40 -9.16
N LEU A 237 -6.37 8.54 -9.07
CA LEU A 237 -7.04 9.84 -8.83
C LEU A 237 -6.92 10.30 -7.37
N LYS A 238 -7.09 9.37 -6.44
CA LYS A 238 -6.92 9.50 -4.98
C LYS A 238 -6.98 8.09 -4.37
N SER A 239 -7.05 7.96 -3.04
CA SER A 239 -7.33 6.70 -2.34
C SER A 239 -8.76 6.19 -2.57
N ALA A 240 -8.91 4.88 -2.82
CA ALA A 240 -10.20 4.20 -2.98
C ALA A 240 -11.18 4.54 -1.84
N SER A 241 -12.11 5.46 -2.08
CA SER A 241 -13.12 5.84 -1.07
C SER A 241 -14.46 5.13 -1.26
N GLY A 242 -14.53 4.17 -2.19
CA GLY A 242 -15.74 3.39 -2.49
C GLY A 242 -16.93 4.21 -3.00
N GLN A 243 -16.66 5.40 -3.57
CA GLN A 243 -17.71 6.25 -4.15
C GLN A 243 -17.87 5.92 -5.63
N PHE A 244 -19.12 5.79 -6.09
CA PHE A 244 -19.45 5.51 -7.50
C PHE A 244 -18.70 6.43 -8.47
N GLN A 245 -18.74 7.75 -8.25
CA GLN A 245 -18.12 8.71 -9.17
C GLN A 245 -16.60 8.58 -9.25
N GLU A 246 -15.97 8.16 -8.16
CA GLU A 246 -14.52 7.92 -8.15
C GLU A 246 -14.17 6.63 -8.89
N ALA A 247 -14.90 5.56 -8.60
CA ALA A 247 -14.71 4.29 -9.28
C ALA A 247 -14.92 4.44 -10.79
N ALA A 248 -15.96 5.19 -11.21
CA ALA A 248 -16.23 5.52 -12.60
C ALA A 248 -15.05 6.25 -13.28
N CYS A 249 -14.51 7.31 -12.67
CA CYS A 249 -13.33 7.98 -13.21
C CYS A 249 -12.08 7.09 -13.20
N THR A 250 -11.98 6.14 -12.27
CA THR A 250 -10.85 5.21 -12.18
C THR A 250 -10.85 4.23 -13.36
N LEU A 251 -12.03 3.82 -13.86
CA LEU A 251 -12.13 3.06 -15.11
C LEU A 251 -11.58 3.84 -16.31
N LEU A 252 -11.93 5.13 -16.43
CA LEU A 252 -11.37 5.99 -17.48
C LEU A 252 -9.86 6.18 -17.34
N LEU A 253 -9.38 6.39 -16.11
CA LEU A 253 -7.95 6.48 -15.84
C LEU A 253 -7.24 5.18 -16.23
N ASN A 254 -7.83 4.02 -15.93
CA ASN A 254 -7.27 2.72 -16.28
C ASN A 254 -7.06 2.57 -17.78
N GLU A 255 -8.02 2.99 -18.60
CA GLU A 255 -7.85 2.97 -20.06
C GLU A 255 -6.72 3.89 -20.51
N MET A 256 -6.58 5.07 -19.89
CA MET A 256 -5.47 5.97 -20.17
C MET A 256 -4.11 5.39 -19.75
N THR A 257 -3.98 4.80 -18.55
CA THR A 257 -2.72 4.24 -18.06
C THR A 257 -2.33 2.96 -18.81
N ARG A 258 -3.29 2.10 -19.14
CA ARG A 258 -3.02 0.92 -20.00
C ARG A 258 -2.54 1.34 -21.37
N ARG A 259 -3.18 2.34 -21.99
CA ARG A 259 -2.77 2.84 -23.31
C ARG A 259 -1.39 3.52 -23.28
N ALA A 260 -1.08 4.26 -22.21
CA ALA A 260 0.17 5.01 -22.11
C ALA A 260 1.35 4.13 -21.67
N PHE A 261 1.15 3.21 -20.73
CA PHE A 261 2.22 2.52 -20.00
C PHE A 261 2.08 0.99 -19.99
N GLY A 262 0.97 0.44 -20.48
CA GLY A 262 0.70 -1.01 -20.39
C GLY A 262 0.38 -1.50 -18.99
N THR A 263 0.00 -0.60 -18.07
CA THR A 263 -0.25 -0.92 -16.65
C THR A 263 -1.59 -0.39 -16.16
N ASP A 264 -2.17 -1.12 -15.21
CA ASP A 264 -3.48 -0.79 -14.62
C ASP A 264 -3.39 0.42 -13.69
N ALA A 265 -4.50 1.12 -13.56
CA ALA A 265 -4.65 2.12 -12.51
C ALA A 265 -4.62 1.43 -11.13
N VAL A 266 -4.06 2.11 -10.14
CA VAL A 266 -3.72 1.54 -8.82
C VAL A 266 -4.93 0.96 -8.09
N PHE A 267 -6.09 1.60 -8.23
CA PHE A 267 -7.32 1.20 -7.52
C PHE A 267 -8.37 0.60 -8.47
N LEU A 268 -7.92 -0.07 -9.54
CA LEU A 268 -8.83 -0.70 -10.50
C LEU A 268 -9.73 -1.74 -9.83
N HIS A 269 -9.15 -2.60 -8.99
CA HIS A 269 -9.90 -3.66 -8.31
C HIS A 269 -10.98 -3.08 -7.39
N GLU A 270 -10.64 -2.11 -6.55
CA GLU A 270 -11.61 -1.45 -5.68
C GLU A 270 -12.68 -0.71 -6.48
N ALA A 271 -12.32 -0.16 -7.65
CA ALA A 271 -13.27 0.47 -8.55
C ALA A 271 -14.24 -0.54 -9.16
N THR A 272 -13.77 -1.69 -9.65
CA THR A 272 -14.64 -2.73 -10.22
C THR A 272 -15.56 -3.31 -9.14
N THR A 273 -15.05 -3.60 -7.94
CA THR A 273 -15.85 -4.01 -6.79
C THR A 273 -16.92 -2.97 -6.43
N THR A 274 -16.54 -1.69 -6.36
CA THR A 274 -17.48 -0.59 -6.04
C THR A 274 -18.60 -0.47 -7.08
N LEU A 275 -18.30 -0.76 -8.34
CA LEU A 275 -19.26 -0.66 -9.44
C LEU A 275 -20.04 -1.96 -9.69
N GLY A 276 -19.72 -3.05 -8.99
CA GLY A 276 -20.35 -4.35 -9.23
C GLY A 276 -19.97 -4.98 -10.58
N ILE A 277 -18.77 -4.70 -11.08
CA ILE A 277 -18.23 -5.35 -12.28
C ILE A 277 -17.66 -6.70 -11.84
N ALA A 278 -18.30 -7.78 -12.27
CA ALA A 278 -18.10 -9.11 -11.72
C ALA A 278 -16.71 -9.70 -11.99
N ASP A 279 -16.17 -9.48 -13.19
CA ASP A 279 -14.91 -10.06 -13.63
C ASP A 279 -14.23 -9.24 -14.74
N ASP A 280 -13.05 -9.70 -15.16
CA ASP A 280 -12.28 -9.10 -16.25
C ASP A 280 -13.00 -9.17 -17.61
N HIS A 281 -13.87 -10.15 -17.82
CA HIS A 281 -14.64 -10.27 -19.05
C HIS A 281 -15.65 -9.12 -19.17
N ALA A 282 -16.43 -8.89 -18.12
CA ALA A 282 -17.35 -7.75 -18.03
C ALA A 282 -16.62 -6.40 -18.16
N LEU A 283 -15.43 -6.28 -17.57
CA LEU A 283 -14.61 -5.08 -17.75
C LEU A 283 -14.15 -4.90 -19.21
N ASN A 284 -13.78 -5.99 -19.89
CA ASN A 284 -13.36 -5.96 -21.29
C ASN A 284 -14.49 -5.57 -22.24
N GLU A 285 -15.72 -6.03 -21.99
CA GLU A 285 -16.91 -5.61 -22.74
C GLU A 285 -17.22 -4.11 -22.60
N LEU A 286 -16.88 -3.52 -21.45
CA LEU A 286 -17.03 -2.08 -21.20
C LEU A 286 -16.00 -1.20 -21.92
N ARG A 287 -14.83 -1.74 -22.29
CA ARG A 287 -13.71 -0.94 -22.83
C ARG A 287 -14.07 -0.10 -24.06
N PRO A 288 -14.78 -0.62 -25.09
CA PRO A 288 -15.15 0.20 -26.25
C PRO A 288 -15.99 1.42 -25.86
N GLU A 289 -16.92 1.25 -24.91
CA GLU A 289 -17.76 2.35 -24.44
C GLU A 289 -16.99 3.33 -23.55
N LEU A 290 -16.06 2.86 -22.73
CA LEU A 290 -15.14 3.73 -21.99
C LEU A 290 -14.26 4.55 -22.94
N GLN A 291 -13.82 3.95 -24.06
CA GLN A 291 -13.07 4.66 -25.09
C GLN A 291 -13.93 5.75 -25.76
N ASN A 292 -15.21 5.47 -26.06
CA ASN A 292 -16.15 6.48 -26.56
C ASN A 292 -16.26 7.68 -25.59
N VAL A 293 -16.30 7.42 -24.28
CA VAL A 293 -16.31 8.48 -23.26
C VAL A 293 -15.02 9.30 -23.28
N LEU A 294 -13.85 8.66 -23.42
CA LEU A 294 -12.57 9.35 -23.54
C LEU A 294 -12.50 10.22 -24.80
N ASP A 295 -13.02 9.72 -25.92
CA ASP A 295 -13.05 10.46 -27.19
C ASP A 295 -13.97 11.69 -27.09
N LEU A 296 -15.14 11.55 -26.45
CA LEU A 296 -16.03 12.68 -26.13
C LEU A 296 -15.33 13.72 -25.24
N LEU A 297 -14.57 13.26 -24.25
CA LEU A 297 -13.83 14.11 -23.33
C LEU A 297 -12.70 14.87 -24.05
N ALA A 298 -12.00 14.23 -24.97
CA ALA A 298 -10.95 14.83 -25.79
C ALA A 298 -11.51 15.85 -26.80
N GLY A 299 -12.65 15.56 -27.42
CA GLY A 299 -13.28 16.32 -28.50
C GLY A 299 -13.83 17.72 -28.16
N GLY A 300 -13.63 18.21 -26.93
CA GLY A 300 -14.00 19.58 -26.54
C GLY A 300 -15.49 19.79 -26.26
N THR A 301 -16.29 18.73 -26.17
CA THR A 301 -17.69 18.80 -25.73
C THR A 301 -17.78 19.30 -24.27
N GLU A 302 -18.96 19.78 -23.86
CA GLU A 302 -19.19 20.10 -22.44
C GLU A 302 -18.89 18.86 -21.58
N ILE A 303 -18.09 19.04 -20.53
CA ILE A 303 -17.63 17.95 -19.65
C ILE A 303 -18.80 17.20 -19.02
N ASP A 304 -19.93 17.89 -18.84
CA ASP A 304 -21.15 17.28 -18.33
C ASP A 304 -21.69 16.20 -19.28
N ASN A 305 -21.48 16.32 -20.59
CA ASN A 305 -21.87 15.29 -21.57
C ASN A 305 -21.04 14.02 -21.39
N ALA A 306 -19.71 14.14 -21.25
CA ALA A 306 -18.83 13.01 -20.98
C ALA A 306 -19.20 12.33 -19.64
N ARG A 307 -19.53 13.13 -18.61
CA ARG A 307 -20.04 12.60 -17.33
C ARG A 307 -21.35 11.83 -17.50
N ILE A 308 -22.32 12.39 -18.22
CA ILE A 308 -23.62 11.75 -18.44
C ILE A 308 -23.44 10.45 -19.21
N CYS A 309 -22.60 10.44 -20.24
CA CYS A 309 -22.25 9.26 -21.02
C CYS A 309 -21.62 8.18 -20.12
N LEU A 310 -20.58 8.52 -19.34
CA LEU A 310 -19.93 7.61 -18.39
C LEU A 310 -20.93 6.95 -17.43
N ASN A 311 -21.80 7.76 -16.82
CA ASN A 311 -22.80 7.27 -15.88
C ASN A 311 -23.80 6.32 -16.56
N LYS A 312 -24.20 6.59 -17.80
CA LYS A 312 -25.09 5.72 -18.57
C LYS A 312 -24.41 4.41 -18.94
N THR A 313 -23.16 4.45 -19.40
CA THR A 313 -22.36 3.26 -19.73
C THR A 313 -22.27 2.32 -18.54
N ILE A 314 -21.93 2.85 -17.36
CA ILE A 314 -21.81 2.04 -16.14
C ILE A 314 -23.18 1.51 -15.70
N ALA A 315 -24.22 2.37 -15.67
CA ALA A 315 -25.56 1.96 -15.27
C ALA A 315 -26.14 0.85 -16.18
N ALA A 316 -25.83 0.89 -17.49
CA ALA A 316 -26.25 -0.14 -18.44
C ALA A 316 -25.56 -1.48 -18.18
N ALA A 317 -24.29 -1.48 -17.78
CA ALA A 317 -23.52 -2.70 -17.53
C ALA A 317 -23.75 -3.31 -16.14
N THR A 318 -24.02 -2.48 -15.12
CA THR A 318 -24.04 -2.95 -13.72
C THR A 318 -25.41 -2.81 -13.04
N GLY A 319 -26.38 -2.15 -13.69
CA GLY A 319 -27.70 -1.87 -13.12
C GLY A 319 -27.70 -0.82 -12.00
N LEU A 320 -26.53 -0.25 -11.66
CA LEU A 320 -26.41 0.76 -10.61
C LEU A 320 -27.03 2.08 -11.05
N THR A 321 -27.75 2.74 -10.13
CA THR A 321 -28.25 4.09 -10.37
C THR A 321 -27.16 5.12 -10.04
N ALA A 322 -26.79 5.92 -11.04
CA ALA A 322 -25.79 6.95 -10.86
C ALA A 322 -26.27 8.02 -9.83
N PRO A 323 -25.45 8.36 -8.84
CA PRO A 323 -25.77 9.39 -7.85
C PRO A 323 -25.85 10.79 -8.47
N ARG A 324 -26.43 11.74 -7.72
CA ARG A 324 -26.56 13.15 -8.12
C ARG A 324 -25.21 13.78 -8.50
N LYS A 325 -25.28 14.80 -9.35
CA LYS A 325 -24.13 15.59 -9.81
C LYS A 325 -23.30 16.08 -8.61
N HIS A 326 -21.98 15.85 -8.68
CA HIS A 326 -21.04 16.27 -7.65
C HIS A 326 -19.88 17.03 -8.30
N ARG A 327 -19.51 18.19 -7.73
CA ARG A 327 -18.51 19.11 -8.30
C ARG A 327 -17.14 18.46 -8.54
N THR A 328 -16.66 17.68 -7.57
CA THR A 328 -15.34 17.01 -7.65
C THR A 328 -15.22 16.01 -8.79
N HIS A 329 -16.34 15.52 -9.36
CA HIS A 329 -16.31 14.66 -10.53
C HIS A 329 -15.95 15.43 -11.80
N LEU A 330 -16.48 16.64 -11.96
CA LEU A 330 -16.14 17.49 -13.10
C LEU A 330 -14.66 17.87 -13.07
N GLU A 331 -14.13 18.23 -11.90
CA GLU A 331 -12.71 18.56 -11.70
C GLU A 331 -11.79 17.38 -12.08
N ARG A 332 -12.19 16.13 -11.82
CA ARG A 332 -11.43 14.93 -12.24
C ARG A 332 -11.47 14.72 -13.75
N LEU A 333 -12.63 14.85 -14.38
CA LEU A 333 -12.75 14.76 -15.83
C LEU A 333 -11.96 15.87 -16.53
N GLU A 334 -11.92 17.08 -15.97
CA GLU A 334 -11.04 18.16 -16.46
C GLU A 334 -9.57 17.78 -16.42
N LYS A 335 -9.12 17.19 -15.31
CA LYS A 335 -7.76 16.71 -15.14
C LYS A 335 -7.41 15.61 -16.15
N LEU A 336 -8.30 14.65 -16.38
CA LEU A 336 -8.14 13.62 -17.42
C LEU A 336 -8.10 14.23 -18.82
N ARG A 337 -9.01 15.17 -19.12
CA ARG A 337 -9.06 15.89 -20.41
C ARG A 337 -7.77 16.61 -20.73
N ALA A 338 -7.16 17.27 -19.74
CA ALA A 338 -5.88 17.96 -19.93
C ALA A 338 -4.78 17.00 -20.41
N ARG A 339 -4.74 15.77 -19.87
CA ARG A 339 -3.78 14.72 -20.23
C ARG A 339 -4.11 14.02 -21.54
N LEU A 340 -5.39 13.88 -21.90
CA LEU A 340 -5.81 13.35 -23.21
C LEU A 340 -5.34 14.22 -24.38
N ARG A 341 -5.07 15.50 -24.15
CA ARG A 341 -4.52 16.42 -25.16
C ARG A 341 -3.01 16.29 -25.36
N VAL A 342 -2.32 15.56 -24.47
CA VAL A 342 -0.89 15.30 -24.61
C VAL A 342 -0.69 14.21 -25.67
N PRO A 343 0.25 14.38 -26.62
CA PRO A 343 0.53 13.37 -27.63
C PRO A 343 0.88 12.00 -27.03
N GLN A 344 0.42 10.94 -27.70
CA GLN A 344 0.73 9.58 -27.29
C GLN A 344 2.25 9.35 -27.26
N GLY A 345 2.74 8.68 -26.20
CA GLY A 345 4.17 8.46 -25.98
C GLY A 345 4.93 9.64 -25.35
N LYS A 346 4.25 10.76 -25.06
CA LYS A 346 4.83 11.89 -24.29
C LYS A 346 4.35 11.96 -22.84
N LEU A 347 3.44 11.08 -22.44
CA LEU A 347 3.02 10.95 -21.06
C LEU A 347 4.09 10.26 -20.22
N VAL A 348 4.25 10.69 -18.98
CA VAL A 348 5.17 10.16 -17.99
C VAL A 348 4.37 9.69 -16.77
N PRO A 349 4.64 8.49 -16.23
CA PRO A 349 3.87 7.98 -15.09
C PRO A 349 4.12 8.81 -13.83
N GLY A 350 3.05 9.14 -13.13
CA GLY A 350 3.09 9.78 -11.80
C GLY A 350 2.83 8.76 -10.68
N LEU A 351 3.75 8.65 -9.72
CA LEU A 351 3.66 7.72 -8.59
C LEU A 351 3.85 8.43 -7.25
N THR A 352 3.23 7.89 -6.20
CA THR A 352 3.51 8.38 -4.84
C THR A 352 4.87 7.87 -4.34
N CYS A 353 5.51 8.58 -3.41
CA CYS A 353 6.77 8.14 -2.78
C CYS A 353 6.67 6.70 -2.23
N HIS A 354 5.52 6.34 -1.65
CA HIS A 354 5.25 5.01 -1.10
C HIS A 354 5.31 3.92 -2.19
N GLN A 355 4.70 4.15 -3.35
CA GLN A 355 4.72 3.20 -4.46
C GLN A 355 6.07 3.11 -5.16
N ALA A 356 6.89 4.13 -5.01
CA ALA A 356 8.23 4.17 -5.58
C ALA A 356 9.25 3.45 -4.69
N LYS A 357 8.93 3.18 -3.42
CA LYS A 357 9.81 2.39 -2.54
C LYS A 357 10.06 1.01 -3.16
N GLY A 358 11.34 0.61 -3.19
CA GLY A 358 11.78 -0.64 -3.84
C GLY A 358 11.89 -0.59 -5.38
N ARG A 359 11.56 0.53 -6.03
CA ARG A 359 11.65 0.72 -7.49
C ARG A 359 12.72 1.73 -7.85
N GLU A 360 13.22 1.66 -9.08
CA GLU A 360 14.33 2.51 -9.56
C GLU A 360 14.15 2.87 -11.04
N TRP A 361 14.59 4.07 -11.41
CA TRP A 361 14.56 4.61 -12.77
C TRP A 361 15.89 5.31 -13.10
N ASP A 362 16.20 5.60 -14.36
CA ASP A 362 17.45 6.32 -14.66
C ASP A 362 17.31 7.81 -14.32
N THR A 363 16.19 8.43 -14.71
CA THR A 363 15.88 9.82 -14.40
C THR A 363 14.54 9.96 -13.69
N VAL A 364 14.53 10.65 -12.55
CA VAL A 364 13.32 10.88 -11.74
C VAL A 364 13.04 12.37 -11.61
N GLY A 365 11.83 12.78 -11.98
CA GLY A 365 11.30 14.08 -11.60
C GLY A 365 10.63 13.99 -10.24
N VAL A 366 10.84 14.97 -9.36
CA VAL A 366 10.15 15.04 -8.07
C VAL A 366 9.39 16.36 -8.00
N ARG A 367 8.08 16.26 -7.81
CA ARG A 367 7.24 17.43 -7.54
C ARG A 367 7.33 17.78 -6.06
N LEU A 368 8.07 18.84 -5.76
CA LEU A 368 8.27 19.36 -4.41
C LEU A 368 7.30 20.51 -4.15
N THR A 369 6.68 20.52 -2.97
CA THR A 369 5.95 21.68 -2.47
C THR A 369 6.90 22.71 -1.88
N GLU A 370 6.42 23.93 -1.62
CA GLU A 370 7.20 24.95 -0.91
C GLU A 370 7.68 24.47 0.45
N VAL A 371 6.85 23.68 1.14
CA VAL A 371 7.21 23.05 2.42
C VAL A 371 8.34 22.04 2.23
N ASP A 372 8.29 21.21 1.19
CA ASP A 372 9.36 20.23 0.92
C ASP A 372 10.68 20.93 0.61
N GLY A 373 10.65 22.01 -0.19
CA GLY A 373 11.82 22.84 -0.47
C GLY A 373 12.42 23.47 0.79
N ALA A 374 11.58 24.00 1.69
CA ALA A 374 12.04 24.52 2.98
C ALA A 374 12.71 23.44 3.85
N GLN A 375 12.17 22.22 3.88
CA GLN A 375 12.77 21.11 4.63
C GLN A 375 14.11 20.65 4.02
N LEU A 376 14.24 20.65 2.70
CA LEU A 376 15.51 20.33 2.03
C LEU A 376 16.60 21.35 2.37
N LEU A 377 16.25 22.63 2.43
CA LEU A 377 17.18 23.68 2.82
C LEU A 377 17.56 23.61 4.31
N ALA A 378 16.62 23.20 5.17
CA ALA A 378 16.86 23.03 6.60
C ALA A 378 17.67 21.77 6.97
N GLY A 379 17.73 20.79 6.06
CA GLY A 379 18.36 19.49 6.29
C GLY A 379 17.34 18.43 6.72
N LEU A 380 17.32 17.31 5.99
CA LEU A 380 16.42 16.20 6.29
C LEU A 380 16.86 15.43 7.54
N ARG A 381 15.90 14.73 8.17
CA ARG A 381 16.13 13.94 9.39
C ARG A 381 15.38 12.61 9.30
N ALA A 382 16.05 11.51 9.65
CA ALA A 382 15.48 10.17 9.54
C ALA A 382 14.31 9.90 10.50
N ASP A 383 14.21 10.64 11.61
CA ASP A 383 13.14 10.48 12.60
C ASP A 383 11.79 11.06 12.15
N HIS A 384 11.78 11.92 11.12
CA HIS A 384 10.56 12.47 10.54
C HIS A 384 10.12 11.71 9.28
N GLU A 385 8.95 11.09 9.32
CA GLU A 385 8.38 10.35 8.18
C GLU A 385 8.26 11.23 6.92
N HIS A 386 7.91 12.51 7.09
CA HIS A 386 7.88 13.46 5.98
C HIS A 386 9.23 13.54 5.28
N HIS A 387 10.32 13.66 6.03
CA HIS A 387 11.66 13.82 5.49
C HIS A 387 12.13 12.52 4.82
N ARG A 388 11.79 11.36 5.40
CA ARG A 388 12.00 10.06 4.76
C ARG A 388 11.29 9.94 3.42
N ALA A 389 10.06 10.45 3.30
CA ALA A 389 9.32 10.41 2.03
C ALA A 389 10.00 11.28 0.95
N ILE A 390 10.53 12.44 1.32
CA ILE A 390 11.33 13.29 0.42
C ILE A 390 12.63 12.56 0.03
N TYR A 391 13.35 12.01 1.00
CA TYR A 391 14.58 11.25 0.78
C TYR A 391 14.34 10.08 -0.19
N VAL A 392 13.29 9.28 0.03
CA VAL A 392 12.95 8.16 -0.85
C VAL A 392 12.73 8.66 -2.27
N ALA A 393 11.91 9.70 -2.46
CA ALA A 393 11.64 10.25 -3.80
C ALA A 393 12.92 10.71 -4.52
N LEU A 394 13.78 11.47 -3.85
CA LEU A 394 15.00 12.02 -4.46
C LEU A 394 16.09 10.97 -4.72
N THR A 395 15.97 9.79 -4.10
CA THR A 395 16.92 8.68 -4.22
C THR A 395 16.39 7.52 -5.08
N ARG A 396 15.32 7.69 -5.86
CA ARG A 396 14.88 6.62 -6.78
C ARG A 396 15.57 6.65 -8.15
N ALA A 397 16.24 7.75 -8.49
CA ALA A 397 17.00 7.85 -9.74
C ALA A 397 18.34 7.14 -9.62
N ARG A 398 18.73 6.37 -10.64
CA ARG A 398 20.07 5.80 -10.80
C ARG A 398 21.04 6.86 -11.32
N ALA A 399 20.61 7.71 -12.24
CA ALA A 399 21.49 8.67 -12.90
C ALA A 399 21.20 10.13 -12.55
N ARG A 400 19.93 10.55 -12.45
CA ARG A 400 19.62 11.97 -12.22
C ARG A 400 18.23 12.20 -11.60
N THR A 401 18.19 13.02 -10.56
CA THR A 401 16.94 13.56 -9.99
C THR A 401 16.81 15.05 -10.34
N VAL A 402 15.60 15.49 -10.69
CA VAL A 402 15.26 16.91 -10.94
C VAL A 402 13.99 17.32 -10.19
N ALA A 403 13.87 18.59 -9.86
CA ALA A 403 12.66 19.20 -9.31
C ALA A 403 11.73 19.67 -10.43
N LEU A 404 10.41 19.40 -10.30
CA LEU A 404 9.38 19.81 -11.26
C LEU A 404 8.45 20.89 -10.69
#